data_AF-A0A942VAM7-F1
#
_entry.id   AF-A0A942VAM7-F1
#
_cell.length_a   1.000
_cell.length_b   1.000
_cell.length_c   1.000
_cell.angle_alpha   90.00
_cell.angle_beta   90.00
_cell.angle_gamma   90.00
#
_symmetry.space_group_name_H-M   'P 1'
#
loop_
_entity.id
_entity.type
_entity.pdbx_description
1 polymer ?
#
loop_
_entity_poly.entity_id
_entity_poly.type
_entity_poly.pdbx_seq_one_letter_code
_entity_poly.pdbx_strand_id
1 'polypeptide(L)'
;MFKYAKLFLAVLLLVGCTKEPEPRPTTPLIVKTGTGDVRFSVEVAKTPEELKTGLMHRSTLAFNSGMIFNIYPVRPTAMWMKDTKISLDMLFVGPDGSIIKIVEATKPMSENLIISEEPVRAVIELNAGQVKRHNIKIGDKVNHMLINNLQDIKTPGPEAQNTPAANAAPAAPKADIPVPELPAEPKAAAAATPDLDNSDITANELENLINPQAKVAPAAPKAEDGAAPQAAETPAAPAPKLPVPAPM
;
A
#
# COMPACT_ATOMS: atom_id res chain seq x y z
N MET A 1 -4.83 -46.69 41.36
CA MET A 1 -5.09 -45.23 41.36
C MET A 1 -4.99 -44.67 39.93
N PHE A 2 -5.74 -45.25 38.99
CA PHE A 2 -5.66 -44.99 37.54
C PHE A 2 -6.83 -44.10 37.05
N LYS A 3 -7.24 -43.09 37.81
CA LYS A 3 -8.47 -42.31 37.50
C LYS A 3 -8.25 -40.95 36.84
N TYR A 4 -7.02 -40.47 36.69
CA TYR A 4 -6.74 -39.16 36.09
C TYR A 4 -6.06 -39.21 34.70
N ALA A 5 -5.71 -40.39 34.22
CA ALA A 5 -5.08 -40.55 32.89
C ALA A 5 -6.00 -40.19 31.72
N LYS A 6 -7.33 -40.05 31.94
CA LYS A 6 -8.28 -39.60 30.93
C LYS A 6 -8.54 -38.09 30.93
N LEU A 7 -8.03 -37.36 31.92
CA LEU A 7 -8.21 -35.90 32.02
C LEU A 7 -6.95 -35.12 31.64
N PHE A 8 -6.07 -35.71 30.81
CA PHE A 8 -4.93 -35.00 30.23
C PHE A 8 -4.95 -34.99 28.68
N LEU A 9 -5.97 -35.60 28.07
CA LEU A 9 -6.09 -35.69 26.60
C LEU A 9 -7.05 -34.63 26.00
N ALA A 10 -7.77 -33.86 26.82
CA ALA A 10 -8.82 -32.96 26.32
C ALA A 10 -8.38 -31.49 26.11
N VAL A 11 -7.13 -31.12 26.40
CA VAL A 11 -6.66 -29.71 26.34
C VAL A 11 -5.59 -29.48 25.26
N LEU A 12 -5.30 -30.46 24.40
CA LEU A 12 -4.31 -30.35 23.32
C LEU A 12 -4.93 -30.25 21.91
N LEU A 13 -6.16 -29.74 21.79
CA LEU A 13 -6.86 -29.56 20.51
C LEU A 13 -7.47 -28.16 20.35
N LEU A 14 -6.79 -27.13 20.86
CA LEU A 14 -7.00 -25.74 20.43
C LEU A 14 -5.80 -25.27 19.61
N VAL A 15 -5.39 -26.06 18.62
CA VAL A 15 -4.57 -25.56 17.52
C VAL A 15 -5.49 -24.67 16.69
N GLY A 16 -5.50 -23.38 17.02
CA GLY A 16 -6.16 -22.35 16.23
C GLY A 16 -5.63 -22.46 14.80
N CYS A 17 -6.52 -22.75 13.86
CA CYS A 17 -6.21 -22.80 12.45
C CYS A 17 -5.75 -21.39 12.05
N THR A 18 -4.44 -21.17 11.90
CA THR A 18 -3.92 -19.92 11.34
C THR A 18 -4.32 -19.90 9.89
N LYS A 19 -5.42 -19.21 9.58
CA LYS A 19 -5.88 -18.99 8.22
C LYS A 19 -4.86 -18.09 7.54
N GLU A 20 -3.94 -18.68 6.79
CA GLU A 20 -3.05 -17.91 5.90
C GLU A 20 -3.93 -17.06 4.98
N PRO A 21 -3.57 -15.79 4.71
CA PRO A 21 -4.33 -14.96 3.80
C PRO A 21 -4.40 -15.65 2.43
N GLU A 22 -5.61 -16.01 2.01
CA GLU A 22 -5.86 -16.58 0.68
C GLU A 22 -5.26 -15.66 -0.40
N PRO A 23 -4.60 -16.21 -1.43
CA PRO A 23 -4.02 -15.40 -2.51
C PRO A 23 -5.12 -14.63 -3.22
N ARG A 24 -4.96 -13.29 -3.30
CA ARG A 24 -5.96 -12.44 -3.97
C ARG A 24 -5.98 -12.71 -5.47
N PRO A 25 -7.15 -12.58 -6.13
CA PRO A 25 -7.22 -12.59 -7.57
C PRO A 25 -6.29 -11.54 -8.20
N THR A 26 -5.60 -11.92 -9.26
CA THR A 26 -4.72 -11.03 -10.01
C THR A 26 -5.41 -10.49 -11.27
N THR A 27 -5.09 -9.26 -11.65
CA THR A 27 -5.49 -8.62 -12.89
C THR A 27 -4.27 -8.31 -13.77
N PRO A 28 -4.43 -8.27 -15.10
CA PRO A 28 -3.32 -7.92 -16.00
C PRO A 28 -2.98 -6.42 -15.90
N LEU A 29 -1.69 -6.11 -15.85
CA LEU A 29 -1.13 -4.76 -15.93
C LEU A 29 -0.07 -4.72 -17.02
N ILE A 30 -0.06 -3.64 -17.82
CA ILE A 30 0.95 -3.43 -18.86
C ILE A 30 1.71 -2.15 -18.60
N VAL A 31 3.04 -2.21 -18.61
CA VAL A 31 3.91 -1.03 -18.67
C VAL A 31 4.42 -0.89 -20.11
N LYS A 32 4.06 0.22 -20.76
CA LYS A 32 4.58 0.60 -22.08
C LYS A 32 5.93 1.26 -21.89
N THR A 33 7.00 0.54 -22.23
CA THR A 33 8.38 1.05 -22.16
C THR A 33 8.86 1.46 -23.56
N GLY A 34 9.95 2.23 -23.62
CA GLY A 34 10.63 2.53 -24.89
C GLY A 34 11.15 1.30 -25.64
N THR A 35 11.23 0.14 -24.98
CA THR A 35 11.66 -1.15 -25.56
C THR A 35 10.51 -2.10 -25.87
N GLY A 36 9.26 -1.71 -25.58
CA GLY A 36 8.06 -2.51 -25.81
C GLY A 36 7.20 -2.71 -24.56
N ASP A 37 6.11 -3.46 -24.73
CA ASP A 37 5.13 -3.71 -23.68
C ASP A 37 5.59 -4.81 -22.72
N VAL A 38 5.58 -4.51 -21.42
CA VAL A 38 5.92 -5.44 -20.34
C VAL A 38 4.65 -5.78 -19.58
N ARG A 39 4.35 -7.08 -19.43
CA ARG A 39 3.13 -7.56 -18.79
C ARG A 39 3.41 -8.09 -17.39
N PHE A 40 2.54 -7.71 -16.46
CA PHE A 40 2.53 -8.16 -15.08
C PHE A 40 1.15 -8.70 -14.70
N SER A 41 1.12 -9.64 -13.77
CA SER A 41 -0.08 -10.09 -13.06
C SER A 41 -0.10 -9.45 -11.67
N VAL A 42 -1.01 -8.52 -11.41
CA VAL A 42 -1.02 -7.76 -10.16
C VAL A 42 -2.24 -8.05 -9.32
N GLU A 43 -2.05 -8.21 -8.02
CA GLU A 43 -3.15 -8.13 -7.06
C GLU A 43 -3.62 -6.69 -6.91
N VAL A 44 -4.87 -6.51 -6.50
CA VAL A 44 -5.48 -5.19 -6.41
C VAL A 44 -5.81 -4.86 -4.97
N ALA A 45 -5.20 -3.80 -4.42
CA ALA A 45 -5.51 -3.25 -3.11
C ALA A 45 -6.40 -2.01 -3.26
N LYS A 46 -7.66 -2.09 -2.78
CA LYS A 46 -8.70 -1.06 -2.94
C LYS A 46 -9.27 -0.59 -1.61
N THR A 47 -9.41 -1.46 -0.61
CA THR A 47 -9.94 -1.06 0.70
C THR A 47 -8.83 -0.45 1.57
N PRO A 48 -9.17 0.34 2.60
CA PRO A 48 -8.18 0.86 3.55
C PRO A 48 -7.31 -0.24 4.17
N GLU A 49 -7.90 -1.39 4.50
CA GLU A 49 -7.20 -2.54 5.08
C GLU A 49 -6.25 -3.19 4.08
N GLU A 50 -6.67 -3.33 2.82
CA GLU A 50 -5.82 -3.86 1.76
C GLU A 50 -4.65 -2.93 1.46
N LEU A 51 -4.89 -1.61 1.44
CA LEU A 51 -3.84 -0.60 1.25
C LEU A 51 -2.84 -0.60 2.41
N LYS A 52 -3.32 -0.70 3.66
CA LYS A 52 -2.46 -0.79 4.85
C LYS A 52 -1.63 -2.07 4.88
N THR A 53 -2.20 -3.20 4.43
CA THR A 53 -1.55 -4.52 4.48
C THR A 53 -0.55 -4.71 3.33
N GLY A 54 -0.91 -4.30 2.11
CA GLY A 54 -0.05 -4.49 0.94
C GLY A 54 0.46 -5.94 0.79
N LEU A 55 1.77 -6.07 0.61
CA LEU A 55 2.52 -7.32 0.52
C LEU A 55 3.17 -7.79 1.84
N MET A 56 2.69 -7.30 3.00
CA MET A 56 3.19 -7.71 4.32
C MET A 56 3.21 -9.24 4.48
N HIS A 57 4.19 -9.70 5.26
CA HIS A 57 4.41 -11.08 5.70
C HIS A 57 4.73 -12.11 4.61
N ARG A 58 4.65 -11.75 3.31
CA ARG A 58 4.97 -12.66 2.22
C ARG A 58 6.44 -13.02 2.19
N SER A 59 6.70 -14.31 2.01
CA SER A 59 8.07 -14.83 1.85
C SER A 59 8.55 -14.75 0.40
N THR A 60 7.62 -14.74 -0.56
CA THR A 60 7.92 -14.74 -2.00
C THR A 60 6.83 -14.00 -2.78
N LEU A 61 7.21 -13.51 -3.96
CA LEU A 61 6.29 -13.00 -4.98
C LEU A 61 6.73 -13.60 -6.33
N ALA A 62 5.79 -14.10 -7.13
CA ALA A 62 6.12 -14.71 -8.41
C ALA A 62 6.75 -13.71 -9.38
N PHE A 63 7.55 -14.22 -10.34
CA PHE A 63 8.12 -13.39 -11.39
C PHE A 63 7.02 -12.71 -12.21
N ASN A 64 7.27 -11.47 -12.65
CA ASN A 64 6.27 -10.62 -13.33
C ASN A 64 4.93 -10.54 -12.60
N SER A 65 4.97 -10.62 -11.27
CA SER A 65 3.81 -10.40 -10.41
C SER A 65 4.03 -9.21 -9.49
N GLY A 66 2.94 -8.68 -8.95
CA GLY A 66 2.99 -7.49 -8.11
C GLY A 66 1.68 -7.17 -7.43
N MET A 67 1.59 -5.94 -6.96
CA MET A 67 0.38 -5.35 -6.41
C MET A 67 0.18 -3.95 -6.95
N ILE A 68 -1.06 -3.59 -7.26
CA ILE A 68 -1.47 -2.22 -7.55
C ILE A 68 -2.36 -1.68 -6.44
N PHE A 69 -1.98 -0.54 -5.90
CA PHE A 69 -2.69 0.21 -4.87
C PHE A 69 -3.58 1.25 -5.53
N ASN A 70 -4.89 1.18 -5.29
CA ASN A 70 -5.87 2.14 -5.80
C ASN A 70 -5.89 3.39 -4.92
N ILE A 71 -5.19 4.45 -5.34
CA ILE A 71 -5.20 5.73 -4.64
C ILE A 71 -6.40 6.55 -5.14
N TYR A 72 -7.54 6.40 -4.45
CA TYR A 72 -8.76 7.14 -4.73
C TYR A 72 -9.25 7.87 -3.47
N PRO A 73 -9.60 9.16 -3.54
CA PRO A 73 -9.30 10.06 -4.67
C PRO A 73 -7.78 10.23 -4.89
N VAL A 74 -7.41 10.72 -6.07
CA VAL A 74 -6.01 11.06 -6.43
C VAL A 74 -5.45 12.02 -5.38
N ARG A 75 -4.29 11.69 -4.82
CA ARG A 75 -3.63 12.47 -3.76
C ARG A 75 -2.16 12.07 -3.61
N PRO A 76 -1.31 12.91 -2.98
CA PRO A 76 -0.01 12.46 -2.52
C PRO A 76 -0.17 11.28 -1.57
N THR A 77 0.76 10.32 -1.62
CA THR A 77 0.70 9.12 -0.79
C THR A 77 2.08 8.76 -0.26
N ALA A 78 2.11 8.03 0.85
CA ALA A 78 3.32 7.50 1.44
C ALA A 78 3.19 5.98 1.55
N MET A 79 4.25 5.29 1.18
CA MET A 79 4.41 3.84 1.31
C MET A 79 5.50 3.54 2.34
N TRP A 80 5.56 2.31 2.82
CA TRP A 80 6.62 1.81 3.70
C TRP A 80 6.85 0.32 3.45
N MET A 81 7.85 -0.25 4.10
CA MET A 81 8.18 -1.67 4.02
C MET A 81 7.95 -2.40 5.34
N LYS A 82 7.15 -1.81 6.24
CA LYS A 82 6.79 -2.42 7.53
C LYS A 82 6.25 -3.83 7.29
N ASP A 83 6.81 -4.80 8.00
CA ASP A 83 6.44 -6.22 7.92
C ASP A 83 6.55 -6.89 6.53
N THR A 84 7.15 -6.21 5.54
CA THR A 84 7.39 -6.73 4.19
C THR A 84 8.81 -7.30 4.09
N LYS A 85 8.89 -8.62 3.92
CA LYS A 85 10.16 -9.39 3.95
C LYS A 85 10.90 -9.42 2.60
N ILE A 86 10.18 -9.23 1.50
CA ILE A 86 10.73 -9.21 0.15
C ILE A 86 11.11 -7.77 -0.24
N SER A 87 12.25 -7.60 -0.91
CA SER A 87 12.63 -6.29 -1.48
C SER A 87 11.79 -6.01 -2.72
N LEU A 88 11.35 -4.77 -2.90
CA LEU A 88 10.41 -4.39 -3.95
C LEU A 88 10.96 -3.24 -4.79
N ASP A 89 10.50 -3.15 -6.03
CA ASP A 89 10.51 -1.90 -6.79
C ASP A 89 9.12 -1.26 -6.67
N MET A 90 9.07 0.05 -6.40
CA MET A 90 7.83 0.83 -6.30
C MET A 90 7.72 1.83 -7.44
N LEU A 91 6.61 1.81 -8.16
CA LEU A 91 6.31 2.72 -9.26
C LEU A 91 5.10 3.57 -8.87
N PHE A 92 5.32 4.87 -8.72
CA PHE A 92 4.28 5.85 -8.43
C PHE A 92 3.70 6.36 -9.74
N VAL A 93 2.39 6.24 -9.91
CA VAL A 93 1.71 6.49 -11.19
C VAL A 93 0.75 7.68 -11.04
N GLY A 94 0.97 8.69 -11.88
CA GLY A 94 0.15 9.90 -11.95
C GLY A 94 -1.26 9.65 -12.53
N PRO A 95 -2.13 10.68 -12.52
CA PRO A 95 -3.52 10.58 -12.98
C PRO A 95 -3.68 10.22 -14.46
N ASP A 96 -2.70 10.56 -15.28
CA ASP A 96 -2.65 10.30 -16.71
C ASP A 96 -2.00 8.94 -17.06
N GLY A 97 -1.70 8.12 -16.05
CA GLY A 97 -1.04 6.83 -16.18
C GLY A 97 0.48 6.88 -16.38
N SER A 98 1.12 8.05 -16.33
CA SER A 98 2.58 8.16 -16.36
C SER A 98 3.20 7.69 -15.05
N ILE A 99 4.32 6.97 -15.12
CA ILE A 99 5.16 6.73 -13.94
C ILE A 99 5.90 8.03 -13.64
N ILE A 100 5.64 8.63 -12.47
CA ILE A 100 6.23 9.91 -12.08
C ILE A 100 7.41 9.75 -11.11
N LYS A 101 7.46 8.63 -10.37
CA LYS A 101 8.55 8.30 -9.46
C LYS A 101 8.77 6.80 -9.42
N ILE A 102 10.03 6.40 -9.32
CA ILE A 102 10.45 5.01 -9.14
C ILE A 102 11.37 4.93 -7.94
N VAL A 103 11.14 3.96 -7.07
CA VAL A 103 12.06 3.59 -5.98
C VAL A 103 12.41 2.13 -6.16
N GLU A 104 13.65 1.86 -6.52
CA GLU A 104 14.15 0.51 -6.78
C GLU A 104 14.73 -0.12 -5.51
N ALA A 105 14.64 -1.45 -5.41
CA ALA A 105 15.28 -2.24 -4.35
C ALA A 105 15.06 -1.68 -2.93
N THR A 106 13.79 -1.49 -2.56
CA THR A 106 13.41 -1.03 -1.22
C THR A 106 13.97 -1.93 -0.13
N LYS A 107 14.26 -1.35 1.03
CA LYS A 107 14.80 -2.07 2.19
C LYS A 107 13.67 -2.84 2.91
N PRO A 108 13.71 -4.18 2.98
CA PRO A 108 12.72 -4.97 3.73
C PRO A 108 12.63 -4.53 5.19
N MET A 109 11.43 -4.66 5.78
CA MET A 109 11.11 -4.32 7.16
C MET A 109 11.31 -2.83 7.55
N SER A 110 11.66 -1.97 6.59
CA SER A 110 11.89 -0.54 6.87
C SER A 110 10.57 0.19 7.13
N GLU A 111 10.50 0.93 8.23
CA GLU A 111 9.37 1.83 8.53
C GLU A 111 9.57 3.25 7.97
N ASN A 112 10.73 3.54 7.36
CA ASN A 112 10.96 4.81 6.66
C ASN A 112 9.91 5.02 5.57
N LEU A 113 9.33 6.22 5.54
CA LEU A 113 8.32 6.59 4.56
C LEU A 113 8.94 6.85 3.19
N ILE A 114 8.27 6.33 2.16
CA ILE A 114 8.55 6.57 0.75
C ILE A 114 7.40 7.41 0.20
N ILE A 115 7.63 8.71 0.07
CA ILE A 115 6.59 9.69 -0.24
C ILE A 115 6.56 9.96 -1.74
N SER A 116 5.37 10.03 -2.34
CA SER A 116 5.19 10.29 -3.78
C SER A 116 5.53 11.72 -4.19
N GLU A 117 5.50 12.67 -3.24
CA GLU A 117 5.63 14.13 -3.38
C GLU A 117 4.50 14.77 -4.19
N GLU A 118 4.15 14.18 -5.33
CA GLU A 118 3.06 14.61 -6.20
C GLU A 118 1.81 13.72 -6.06
N PRO A 119 0.61 14.22 -6.45
CA PRO A 119 -0.60 13.41 -6.47
C PRO A 119 -0.51 12.21 -7.41
N VAL A 120 -0.82 11.03 -6.89
CA VAL A 120 -0.82 9.77 -7.64
C VAL A 120 -2.20 9.15 -7.72
N ARG A 121 -2.46 8.42 -8.79
CA ARG A 121 -3.66 7.60 -8.99
C ARG A 121 -3.44 6.16 -8.53
N ALA A 122 -2.20 5.68 -8.63
CA ALA A 122 -1.83 4.34 -8.20
C ALA A 122 -0.37 4.27 -7.74
N VAL A 123 -0.07 3.25 -6.95
CA VAL A 123 1.30 2.78 -6.71
C VAL A 123 1.35 1.32 -7.13
N ILE A 124 2.45 0.89 -7.74
CA ILE A 124 2.68 -0.51 -8.14
C ILE A 124 3.91 -1.02 -7.41
N GLU A 125 3.76 -2.14 -6.72
CA GLU A 125 4.86 -2.89 -6.11
C GLU A 125 5.18 -4.12 -6.96
N LEU A 126 6.44 -4.27 -7.35
CA LEU A 126 7.00 -5.40 -8.08
C LEU A 126 8.14 -6.02 -7.28
N ASN A 127 8.54 -7.26 -7.58
CA ASN A 127 9.82 -7.78 -7.08
C ASN A 127 10.98 -6.82 -7.42
N ALA A 128 11.92 -6.63 -6.50
CA ALA A 128 13.08 -5.79 -6.74
C ALA A 128 13.90 -6.25 -7.96
N GLY A 129 14.38 -5.26 -8.73
CA GLY A 129 15.18 -5.48 -9.96
C GLY A 129 14.34 -5.67 -11.22
N GLN A 130 13.01 -5.68 -11.13
CA GLN A 130 12.12 -5.75 -12.27
C GLN A 130 12.15 -4.47 -13.11
N VAL A 131 12.33 -3.31 -12.48
CA VAL A 131 12.52 -2.03 -13.17
C VAL A 131 13.74 -2.09 -14.07
N LYS A 132 14.90 -2.47 -13.52
CA LYS A 132 16.15 -2.62 -14.30
C LYS A 132 16.03 -3.65 -15.40
N ARG A 133 15.50 -4.84 -15.08
CA ARG A 133 15.36 -5.94 -16.02
C ARG A 133 14.54 -5.56 -17.25
N HIS A 134 13.48 -4.77 -17.05
CA HIS A 134 12.56 -4.41 -18.11
C HIS A 134 12.78 -3.00 -18.67
N ASN A 135 13.85 -2.31 -18.24
CA ASN A 135 14.18 -0.95 -18.67
C ASN A 135 13.00 0.02 -18.50
N ILE A 136 12.27 -0.12 -17.39
CA ILE A 136 11.15 0.77 -17.03
C ILE A 136 11.70 2.10 -16.56
N LYS A 137 11.13 3.21 -17.02
CA LYS A 137 11.60 4.57 -16.74
C LYS A 137 10.47 5.49 -16.28
N ILE A 138 10.85 6.57 -15.60
CA ILE A 138 9.93 7.70 -15.38
C ILE A 138 9.45 8.21 -16.74
N GLY A 139 8.14 8.46 -16.84
CA GLY A 139 7.44 8.84 -18.07
C GLY A 139 6.80 7.67 -18.83
N ASP A 140 7.22 6.42 -18.57
CA ASP A 140 6.56 5.25 -19.16
C ASP A 140 5.09 5.17 -18.72
N LYS A 141 4.25 4.62 -19.60
CA LYS A 141 2.79 4.57 -19.39
C LYS A 141 2.34 3.23 -18.83
N VAL A 142 1.57 3.28 -17.76
CA VAL A 142 0.89 2.11 -17.19
C VAL A 142 -0.51 2.01 -17.78
N ASN A 143 -0.86 0.81 -18.24
CA ASN A 143 -2.23 0.44 -18.57
C ASN A 143 -2.79 -0.58 -17.59
N HIS A 144 -3.90 -0.22 -16.95
CA HIS A 144 -4.61 -1.06 -15.99
C HIS A 144 -6.00 -0.50 -15.76
N MET A 145 -7.00 -1.35 -15.52
CA MET A 145 -8.42 -0.97 -15.34
C MET A 145 -8.70 0.08 -14.25
N LEU A 146 -7.74 0.36 -13.36
CA LEU A 146 -7.84 1.42 -12.34
C LEU A 146 -7.39 2.80 -12.81
N ILE A 147 -6.62 2.84 -13.89
CA ILE A 147 -5.96 4.03 -14.43
C ILE A 147 -6.63 4.41 -15.76
N ASN A 148 -6.75 3.44 -16.68
CA ASN A 148 -7.23 3.60 -18.05
C ASN A 148 -7.77 2.25 -18.59
N ASN A 149 -8.43 2.26 -19.74
CA ASN A 149 -9.01 1.03 -20.30
C ASN A 149 -7.94 0.19 -21.01
N LEU A 150 -7.81 -1.08 -20.61
CA LEU A 150 -6.90 -2.06 -21.24
C LEU A 150 -7.27 -2.40 -22.70
N GLN A 151 -8.32 -1.81 -23.29
CA GLN A 151 -8.65 -2.00 -24.72
C GLN A 151 -7.85 -1.06 -25.63
N ASP A 152 -7.20 -0.04 -25.06
CA ASP A 152 -6.43 0.97 -25.81
C ASP A 152 -5.02 0.46 -26.23
N ILE A 153 -4.78 -0.85 -26.09
CA ILE A 153 -3.58 -1.59 -26.48
C ILE A 153 -3.95 -2.53 -27.63
N LYS A 154 -4.11 -1.95 -28.82
CA LYS A 154 -4.19 -2.70 -30.07
C LYS A 154 -2.85 -3.45 -30.25
N THR A 155 -2.93 -4.77 -30.34
CA THR A 155 -1.84 -5.72 -30.67
C THR A 155 -0.93 -5.18 -31.78
N PRO A 156 0.41 -5.24 -31.66
CA PRO A 156 1.28 -4.92 -32.78
C PRO A 156 1.14 -6.02 -33.86
N GLY A 157 0.50 -5.67 -34.98
CA GLY A 157 0.58 -6.43 -36.24
C GLY A 157 1.77 -5.97 -37.08
N PRO A 158 2.23 -6.77 -38.07
CA PRO A 158 3.57 -6.66 -38.61
C PRO A 158 3.73 -5.51 -39.62
N GLU A 159 4.94 -4.96 -39.60
CA GLU A 159 5.68 -4.28 -40.66
C GLU A 159 5.37 -2.82 -41.06
N ALA A 160 6.49 -2.16 -41.33
CA ALA A 160 6.68 -0.76 -41.62
C ALA A 160 6.40 -0.42 -43.09
N GLN A 161 5.89 0.80 -43.34
CA GLN A 161 6.09 1.51 -44.60
C GLN A 161 6.25 3.02 -44.35
N ASN A 162 7.45 3.54 -44.64
CA ASN A 162 7.73 4.95 -44.92
C ASN A 162 6.90 5.38 -46.17
N THR A 163 6.52 6.62 -46.49
CA THR A 163 7.16 7.96 -46.37
C THR A 163 6.10 9.07 -46.73
N PRO A 164 6.41 10.37 -47.02
CA PRO A 164 5.80 11.53 -46.36
C PRO A 164 4.87 12.39 -47.26
N ALA A 165 4.07 13.30 -46.68
CA ALA A 165 3.70 14.56 -47.33
C ALA A 165 3.03 15.55 -46.37
N ALA A 166 3.42 16.81 -46.52
CA ALA A 166 2.83 17.99 -45.91
C ALA A 166 1.36 18.21 -46.32
N ASN A 167 0.60 18.94 -45.48
CA ASN A 167 -0.03 20.18 -45.91
C ASN A 167 -0.67 20.95 -44.75
N ALA A 168 -0.66 22.26 -44.92
CA ALA A 168 -1.08 23.29 -44.00
C ALA A 168 -2.59 23.29 -43.68
N ALA A 169 -2.90 23.98 -42.58
CA ALA A 169 -4.23 24.26 -42.05
C ALA A 169 -5.23 24.86 -43.06
N PRO A 170 -6.52 24.78 -42.72
CA PRO A 170 -7.29 26.03 -42.64
C PRO A 170 -8.07 26.19 -41.32
N ALA A 171 -8.44 27.44 -41.06
CA ALA A 171 -9.02 27.98 -39.83
C ALA A 171 -10.46 27.53 -39.50
N ALA A 172 -10.84 27.84 -38.26
CA ALA A 172 -12.00 27.45 -37.47
C ALA A 172 -13.41 27.68 -38.06
N PRO A 173 -14.43 27.16 -37.37
CA PRO A 173 -15.43 28.07 -36.80
C PRO A 173 -15.55 27.96 -35.27
N LYS A 174 -15.80 29.12 -34.65
CA LYS A 174 -16.00 29.32 -33.21
C LYS A 174 -17.36 28.76 -32.78
N ALA A 175 -17.39 28.07 -31.65
CA ALA A 175 -18.60 27.80 -30.89
C ALA A 175 -18.32 28.15 -29.43
N ASP A 176 -19.07 29.11 -28.90
CA ASP A 176 -18.97 29.65 -27.55
C ASP A 176 -19.42 28.61 -26.52
N ILE A 177 -18.52 28.22 -25.63
CA ILE A 177 -18.86 27.55 -24.36
C ILE A 177 -18.28 28.44 -23.25
N PRO A 178 -19.11 28.93 -22.30
CA PRO A 178 -18.65 29.84 -21.26
C PRO A 178 -17.70 29.12 -20.29
N VAL A 179 -16.51 29.70 -20.12
CA VAL A 179 -15.55 29.34 -19.07
C VAL A 179 -16.07 29.90 -17.74
N PRO A 180 -16.20 29.10 -16.67
CA PRO A 180 -16.42 29.67 -15.34
C PRO A 180 -15.13 30.36 -14.88
N GLU A 181 -15.23 31.66 -14.63
CA GLU A 181 -14.18 32.53 -14.08
C GLU A 181 -13.66 31.98 -12.74
N LEU A 182 -12.37 31.62 -12.67
CA LEU A 182 -11.67 31.42 -11.39
C LEU A 182 -11.48 32.78 -10.72
N PRO A 183 -11.82 32.95 -9.43
CA PRO A 183 -11.57 34.21 -8.74
C PRO A 183 -10.07 34.48 -8.57
N ALA A 184 -9.71 35.76 -8.71
CA ALA A 184 -8.36 36.29 -8.66
C ALA A 184 -7.60 35.96 -7.36
N GLU A 185 -6.29 35.72 -7.51
CA GLU A 185 -5.33 35.58 -6.41
C GLU A 185 -5.25 36.86 -5.54
N PRO A 186 -5.10 36.75 -4.20
CA PRO A 186 -4.55 37.83 -3.42
C PRO A 186 -3.02 37.82 -3.48
N LYS A 187 -2.50 38.98 -3.89
CA LYS A 187 -1.10 39.42 -3.90
C LYS A 187 -0.31 39.01 -2.65
N ALA A 188 0.90 38.52 -2.90
CA ALA A 188 1.93 38.17 -1.93
C ALA A 188 2.15 39.23 -0.83
N ALA A 189 2.17 38.76 0.42
CA ALA A 189 2.81 39.43 1.53
C ALA A 189 3.93 38.50 2.03
N ALA A 190 5.17 39.01 1.98
CA ALA A 190 6.33 38.37 2.56
C ALA A 190 6.23 38.37 4.09
N ALA A 191 6.31 37.21 4.72
CA ALA A 191 6.66 37.06 6.12
C ALA A 191 7.20 35.63 6.38
N ALA A 192 8.44 35.59 6.86
CA ALA A 192 9.13 34.53 7.61
C ALA A 192 8.79 33.05 7.32
N THR A 193 9.77 32.35 6.76
CA THR A 193 9.90 30.90 6.84
C THR A 193 9.96 30.43 8.30
N PRO A 194 9.11 29.49 8.75
CA PRO A 194 9.49 28.62 9.84
C PRO A 194 10.29 27.44 9.27
N ASP A 195 11.51 27.27 9.75
CA ASP A 195 12.27 26.03 9.62
C ASP A 195 11.43 24.89 10.22
N LEU A 196 10.81 24.08 9.36
CA LEU A 196 10.12 22.87 9.79
C LEU A 196 11.11 21.72 9.76
N ASP A 197 11.77 21.54 10.90
CA ASP A 197 12.44 20.31 11.27
C ASP A 197 11.38 19.19 11.32
N ASN A 198 11.43 18.27 10.35
CA ASN A 198 10.49 17.15 10.20
C ASN A 198 10.82 15.96 11.13
N SER A 199 11.58 16.16 12.20
CA SER A 199 12.04 15.06 13.06
C SER A 199 11.00 14.51 14.04
N ASP A 200 9.86 15.18 14.28
CA ASP A 200 8.98 14.82 15.40
C ASP A 200 7.50 14.56 15.05
N ILE A 201 7.14 14.26 13.80
CA ILE A 201 5.77 13.80 13.54
C ILE A 201 5.64 12.32 13.88
N THR A 202 5.03 12.02 15.02
CA THR A 202 4.74 10.64 15.44
C THR A 202 3.68 10.01 14.55
N ALA A 203 3.75 8.69 14.34
CA ALA A 203 2.84 7.93 13.48
C ALA A 203 1.34 8.12 13.83
N ASN A 204 1.04 8.44 15.08
CA ASN A 204 -0.33 8.68 15.57
C ASN A 204 -0.87 10.07 15.22
N GLU A 205 0.01 11.06 15.05
CA GLU A 205 -0.39 12.44 14.73
C GLU A 205 -0.70 12.58 13.22
N LEU A 206 -0.04 11.77 12.40
CA LEU A 206 -0.32 11.63 10.97
C LEU A 206 -1.63 10.86 10.69
N GLU A 207 -2.00 9.89 11.54
CA GLU A 207 -3.23 9.10 11.34
C GLU A 207 -4.50 9.98 11.40
N ASN A 208 -4.50 11.03 12.24
CA ASN A 208 -5.59 12.00 12.33
C ASN A 208 -5.62 13.00 11.16
N LEU A 209 -4.48 13.30 10.54
CA LEU A 209 -4.40 14.21 9.39
C LEU A 209 -4.76 13.51 8.07
N ILE A 210 -4.48 12.20 7.97
CA ILE A 210 -4.73 11.39 6.78
C ILE A 210 -6.15 10.78 6.78
N ASN A 211 -6.81 10.67 7.95
CA ASN A 211 -8.17 10.14 8.09
C ASN A 211 -8.99 10.80 9.23
N PRO A 212 -9.60 11.99 9.02
CA PRO A 212 -10.33 12.70 10.08
C PRO A 212 -11.63 12.02 10.53
N GLN A 213 -12.10 11.00 9.81
CA GLN A 213 -13.36 10.29 10.08
C GLN A 213 -13.22 9.11 11.06
N ALA A 214 -12.02 8.79 11.54
CA ALA A 214 -11.80 7.69 12.49
C ALA A 214 -12.31 7.98 13.92
N LYS A 215 -12.79 9.20 14.22
CA LYS A 215 -13.24 9.60 15.55
C LYS A 215 -14.75 9.52 15.72
N VAL A 216 -15.32 8.34 15.49
CA VAL A 216 -16.61 7.97 16.11
C VAL A 216 -16.42 6.62 16.78
N ALA A 217 -16.00 6.66 18.04
CA ALA A 217 -16.05 5.49 18.90
C ALA A 217 -17.52 5.05 19.09
N PRO A 218 -17.83 3.74 19.14
CA PRO A 218 -19.13 3.33 19.65
C PRO A 218 -19.18 3.67 21.15
N ALA A 219 -20.28 4.27 21.56
CA ALA A 219 -20.57 4.56 22.96
C ALA A 219 -20.47 3.28 23.81
N ALA A 220 -19.66 3.34 24.86
CA ALA A 220 -19.68 2.36 25.94
C ALA A 220 -21.05 2.38 26.66
N PRO A 221 -21.61 1.23 27.07
CA PRO A 221 -22.77 1.22 27.95
C PRO A 221 -22.36 1.69 29.35
N LYS A 222 -23.21 2.54 29.94
CA LYS A 222 -23.08 3.09 31.29
C LYS A 222 -23.12 2.00 32.35
N ALA A 223 -22.34 2.21 33.42
CA ALA A 223 -22.37 1.46 34.66
C ALA A 223 -23.68 1.71 35.43
N GLU A 224 -24.22 0.66 36.05
CA GLU A 224 -25.14 0.74 37.18
C GLU A 224 -24.44 0.20 38.44
N ASP A 225 -24.69 0.90 39.54
CA ASP A 225 -24.15 0.68 40.89
C ASP A 225 -24.68 -0.58 41.56
N GLY A 226 -23.85 -1.15 42.45
CA GLY A 226 -24.33 -1.61 43.75
C GLY A 226 -24.24 -3.10 44.05
N ALA A 227 -23.20 -3.48 44.80
CA ALA A 227 -23.26 -4.21 46.08
C ALA A 227 -22.13 -5.24 46.24
N ALA A 228 -21.22 -4.95 47.18
CA ALA A 228 -20.33 -5.93 47.81
C ALA A 228 -21.13 -6.80 48.82
N PRO A 229 -20.59 -7.92 49.33
CA PRO A 229 -19.54 -7.84 50.37
C PRO A 229 -18.41 -8.89 50.29
N GLN A 230 -17.26 -8.49 50.88
CA GLN A 230 -16.30 -9.22 51.76
C GLN A 230 -16.06 -10.73 51.58
N ALA A 231 -14.91 -11.33 51.92
CA ALA A 231 -13.52 -11.01 52.21
C ALA A 231 -12.88 -12.39 52.49
N ALA A 232 -11.71 -12.73 51.95
CA ALA A 232 -10.84 -13.76 52.54
C ALA A 232 -9.41 -13.70 51.96
N GLU A 233 -8.46 -13.76 52.88
CA GLU A 233 -7.02 -13.58 52.73
C GLU A 233 -6.30 -14.72 51.99
N THR A 234 -5.14 -14.35 51.44
CA THR A 234 -4.09 -15.17 50.82
C THR A 234 -3.50 -16.23 51.78
N PRO A 235 -2.87 -17.30 51.27
CA PRO A 235 -1.40 -17.23 51.26
C PRO A 235 -0.74 -17.80 49.99
N ALA A 236 0.44 -17.24 49.72
CA ALA A 236 1.34 -17.58 48.64
C ALA A 236 1.84 -19.03 48.71
N ALA A 237 2.00 -19.66 47.54
CA ALA A 237 2.64 -20.96 47.36
C ALA A 237 4.02 -20.80 46.67
N PRO A 238 4.99 -21.70 46.95
CA PRO A 238 6.42 -21.42 46.87
C PRO A 238 7.06 -21.63 45.49
N ALA A 239 8.22 -20.99 45.30
CA ALA A 239 9.07 -21.10 44.12
C ALA A 239 9.59 -22.53 43.86
N PRO A 240 9.73 -22.97 42.60
CA PRO A 240 10.28 -24.28 42.27
C PRO A 240 11.81 -24.33 42.46
N LYS A 241 12.29 -25.39 43.13
CA LYS A 241 13.72 -25.72 43.25
C LYS A 241 14.28 -26.17 41.90
N LEU A 242 15.39 -25.55 41.48
CA LEU A 242 16.21 -25.98 40.35
C LEU A 242 16.89 -27.34 40.65
N PRO A 243 17.01 -28.25 39.66
CA PRO A 243 17.74 -29.51 39.85
C PRO A 243 19.26 -29.28 39.85
N VAL A 244 19.93 -29.95 40.79
CA VAL A 244 21.40 -30.06 40.87
C VAL A 244 21.87 -31.10 39.85
N PRO A 245 22.92 -30.86 39.04
CA PRO A 245 23.48 -31.87 38.15
C PRO A 245 24.31 -32.91 38.93
N ALA A 246 24.23 -34.18 38.51
CA ALA A 246 25.05 -35.27 39.04
C ALA A 246 26.52 -35.17 38.54
N PRO A 247 27.51 -35.62 39.34
CA PRO A 247 28.91 -35.59 38.93
C PRO A 247 29.25 -36.68 37.89
N MET A 248 30.31 -36.42 37.13
CA MET A 248 30.85 -37.26 36.04
C MET A 248 31.25 -38.68 36.45
#